data_AF-A0A1G4AJE9-F1
#
_entry.id   AF-A0A1G4AJE9-F1
#
_cell.length_a   1.000
_cell.length_b   1.000
_cell.length_c   1.000
_cell.angle_alpha   90.00
_cell.angle_beta   90.00
_cell.angle_gamma   90.00
#
_symmetry.space_group_name_H-M   'P 1'
#
loop_
_entity.id
_entity.type
_entity.pdbx_description
1 polymer ?
#
loop_
_entity_poly.entity_id
_entity_poly.type
_entity_poly.pdbx_seq_one_letter_code
_entity_poly.pdbx_strand_id
1 'polypeptide(L)'
;MEDGQPVTAERLSEIYVNLFKTYHGDSIEHDGQSRVTWARIPHFYSTPYYVYQYATCFASSAQLMKQLTGASGPAKAAAIDRYLTLLKSGGSDHPMTLLQRAGVDLSRPEPVRAVVEQLDTLVTRLEHEINSQVSR
;
A
#
# COMPACT_ATOMS: atom_id res chain seq x y z
N MET A 1 -26.79 2.76 -0.04
CA MET A 1 -25.57 3.32 -0.67
C MET A 1 -25.87 4.77 -1.05
N GLU A 2 -24.89 5.55 -1.54
CA GLU A 2 -25.09 6.98 -1.87
C GLU A 2 -26.24 7.23 -2.88
N ASP A 3 -26.62 6.20 -3.64
CA ASP A 3 -27.71 6.17 -4.62
C ASP A 3 -29.08 5.75 -4.04
N GLY A 4 -29.22 5.66 -2.71
CA GLY A 4 -30.47 5.29 -2.04
C GLY A 4 -30.83 3.80 -2.11
N GLN A 5 -29.95 2.96 -2.63
CA GLN A 5 -30.23 1.54 -2.77
C GLN A 5 -30.07 0.75 -1.46
N PRO A 6 -30.88 -0.33 -1.27
CA PRO A 6 -30.76 -1.22 -0.11
C PRO A 6 -29.37 -1.85 0.00
N VAL A 7 -28.89 -1.97 1.24
CA VAL A 7 -27.63 -2.66 1.58
C VAL A 7 -27.99 -4.09 2.00
N THR A 8 -27.97 -5.02 1.04
CA THR A 8 -28.25 -6.44 1.28
C THR A 8 -26.97 -7.27 1.29
N ALA A 9 -27.02 -8.45 1.91
CA ALA A 9 -25.88 -9.38 1.96
C ALA A 9 -25.47 -9.83 0.56
N GLU A 10 -26.43 -10.05 -0.34
CA GLU A 10 -26.20 -10.43 -1.73
C GLU A 10 -25.39 -9.34 -2.45
N ARG A 11 -25.82 -8.08 -2.33
CA ARG A 11 -25.15 -6.95 -2.99
C ARG A 11 -23.74 -6.71 -2.44
N LEU A 12 -23.55 -6.78 -1.13
CA LEU A 12 -22.22 -6.64 -0.52
C LEU A 12 -21.29 -7.77 -0.96
N SER A 13 -21.80 -9.00 -1.06
CA SER A 13 -21.05 -10.15 -1.55
C SER A 13 -20.67 -10.01 -3.03
N GLU A 14 -21.55 -9.43 -3.85
CA GLU A 14 -21.28 -9.11 -5.26
C GLU A 14 -20.21 -8.03 -5.41
N ILE A 15 -20.31 -6.93 -4.66
CA ILE A 15 -19.29 -5.87 -4.65
C ILE A 15 -17.93 -6.46 -4.27
N TYR A 16 -17.89 -7.25 -3.20
CA TYR A 16 -16.66 -7.81 -2.68
C TYR A 16 -16.00 -8.80 -3.66
N VAL A 17 -16.75 -9.74 -4.24
CA VAL A 17 -16.17 -10.71 -5.19
C VAL A 17 -15.73 -10.03 -6.49
N ASN A 18 -16.46 -9.03 -6.98
CA ASN A 18 -16.06 -8.28 -8.18
C ASN A 18 -14.79 -7.45 -7.92
N LEU A 19 -14.63 -6.92 -6.71
CA LEU A 19 -13.39 -6.26 -6.31
C LEU A 19 -12.22 -7.25 -6.24
N PHE A 20 -12.41 -8.44 -5.66
CA PHE A 20 -11.40 -9.49 -5.64
C PHE A 20 -10.94 -9.88 -7.05
N LYS A 21 -11.88 -10.07 -7.97
CA LYS A 21 -11.58 -10.35 -9.39
C LYS A 21 -10.78 -9.22 -10.03
N THR A 22 -11.13 -7.96 -9.74
CA THR A 22 -10.38 -6.80 -10.22
C THR A 22 -8.93 -6.81 -9.73
N TYR A 23 -8.68 -7.19 -8.47
CA TYR A 23 -7.35 -7.21 -7.88
C TYR A 23 -6.48 -8.39 -8.34
N HIS A 24 -7.08 -9.56 -8.56
CA HIS A 24 -6.35 -10.80 -8.81
C HIS A 24 -6.39 -11.29 -10.26
N GLY A 25 -7.33 -10.79 -11.08
CA GLY A 25 -7.53 -11.31 -12.43
C GLY A 25 -7.73 -12.83 -12.42
N ASP A 26 -7.08 -13.53 -13.34
CA ASP A 26 -7.16 -14.99 -13.48
C ASP A 26 -6.11 -15.73 -12.64
N SER A 27 -5.38 -15.04 -11.75
CA SER A 27 -4.31 -15.66 -10.94
C SER A 27 -4.80 -16.48 -9.75
N ILE A 28 -6.07 -16.32 -9.35
CA ILE A 28 -6.66 -17.00 -8.19
C ILE A 28 -8.03 -17.56 -8.58
N GLU A 29 -8.29 -18.83 -8.23
CA GLU A 29 -9.62 -19.42 -8.33
C GLU A 29 -10.52 -18.90 -7.20
N HIS A 30 -11.73 -18.45 -7.55
CA HIS A 30 -12.70 -17.97 -6.57
C HIS A 30 -13.76 -19.03 -6.29
N ASP A 31 -13.82 -19.48 -5.05
CA ASP A 31 -14.89 -20.38 -4.59
C ASP A 31 -16.14 -19.60 -4.09
N GLY A 32 -17.22 -20.33 -3.85
CA GLY A 32 -18.46 -19.76 -3.34
C GLY A 32 -18.35 -19.13 -1.95
N GLN A 33 -17.39 -19.57 -1.12
CA GLN A 33 -17.20 -19.06 0.24
C GLN A 33 -16.48 -17.71 0.26
N SER A 34 -15.64 -17.45 -0.74
CA SER A 34 -14.92 -16.19 -0.94
C SER A 34 -15.87 -14.99 -1.04
N ARG A 35 -17.11 -15.22 -1.49
CA ARG A 35 -18.14 -14.18 -1.64
C ARG A 35 -18.55 -13.54 -0.31
N VAL A 36 -18.42 -14.25 0.81
CA VAL A 36 -18.93 -13.78 2.11
C VAL A 36 -17.82 -13.42 3.10
N THR A 37 -16.54 -13.45 2.68
CA THR A 37 -15.43 -13.17 3.60
C THR A 37 -15.41 -11.73 4.10
N TRP A 38 -16.04 -10.79 3.39
CA TRP A 38 -16.25 -9.42 3.86
C TRP A 38 -16.91 -9.37 5.25
N ALA A 39 -17.81 -10.30 5.53
CA ALA A 39 -18.56 -10.35 6.78
C ALA A 39 -17.68 -10.69 8.01
N ARG A 40 -16.46 -11.19 7.77
CA ARG A 40 -15.52 -11.61 8.82
C ARG A 40 -14.47 -10.56 9.13
N ILE A 41 -14.42 -9.44 8.39
CA ILE A 41 -13.38 -8.42 8.51
C ILE A 41 -13.79 -7.42 9.60
N PRO A 42 -13.17 -7.42 10.80
CA PRO A 42 -13.62 -6.60 11.92
C PRO A 42 -13.52 -5.10 11.63
N HIS A 43 -12.51 -4.70 10.83
CA HIS A 43 -12.28 -3.31 10.47
C HIS A 43 -13.44 -2.66 9.71
N PHE A 44 -14.31 -3.45 9.05
CA PHE A 44 -15.49 -2.90 8.38
C PHE A 44 -16.57 -2.42 9.36
N TYR A 45 -16.52 -2.89 10.61
CA TYR A 45 -17.56 -2.63 11.61
C TYR A 45 -17.04 -1.79 12.78
N SER A 46 -15.79 -1.98 13.18
CA SER A 46 -15.26 -1.39 14.41
C SER A 46 -14.39 -0.14 14.17
N THR A 47 -13.86 0.04 12.95
CA THR A 47 -12.90 1.11 12.66
C THR A 47 -13.14 1.69 11.26
N PRO A 48 -14.20 2.50 11.08
CA PRO A 48 -14.57 3.04 9.78
C PRO A 48 -13.41 3.84 9.19
N TYR A 49 -13.15 3.63 7.89
CA TYR A 49 -12.07 4.30 7.14
C TYR A 49 -10.67 4.11 7.73
N TYR A 50 -10.40 3.05 8.48
CA TYR A 50 -9.06 2.84 9.06
C TYR A 50 -8.07 2.17 8.10
N VAL A 51 -8.52 1.14 7.38
CA VAL A 51 -7.61 0.22 6.65
C VAL A 51 -6.80 0.87 5.53
N TYR A 52 -7.27 1.98 4.95
CA TYR A 52 -6.52 2.68 3.91
C TYR A 52 -5.19 3.23 4.43
N GLN A 53 -5.10 3.48 5.74
CA GLN A 53 -3.88 3.96 6.39
C GLN A 53 -2.73 2.96 6.25
N TYR A 54 -3.00 1.66 6.21
CA TYR A 54 -1.95 0.67 5.96
C TYR A 54 -1.31 0.87 4.58
N ALA A 55 -2.12 1.08 3.55
CA ALA A 55 -1.64 1.30 2.19
C ALA A 55 -0.85 2.61 2.07
N THR A 56 -1.35 3.71 2.66
CA THR A 56 -0.65 5.00 2.61
C THR A 56 0.62 5.03 3.47
N CYS A 57 0.65 4.35 4.63
CA CYS A 57 1.86 4.17 5.43
C CYS A 57 2.92 3.34 4.68
N PHE A 58 2.51 2.26 4.02
CA PHE A 58 3.43 1.43 3.23
C PHE A 58 4.01 2.21 2.05
N ALA A 59 3.17 2.95 1.32
CA ALA A 59 3.59 3.83 0.23
C ALA A 59 4.56 4.94 0.68
N SER A 60 4.24 5.58 1.82
CA SER A 60 5.11 6.59 2.42
C SER A 60 6.47 6.01 2.80
N SER A 61 6.47 4.82 3.41
CA SER A 61 7.70 4.14 3.83
C SER A 61 8.56 3.75 2.63
N ALA A 62 7.97 3.19 1.57
CA ALA A 62 8.69 2.85 0.35
C ALA A 62 9.36 4.07 -0.29
N GLN A 63 8.65 5.21 -0.37
CA GLN A 63 9.20 6.45 -0.90
C GLN A 63 10.34 7.01 -0.04
N LEU A 64 10.18 7.01 1.28
CA LEU A 64 11.25 7.43 2.21
C LEU A 64 12.49 6.54 2.03
N MET A 65 12.31 5.22 1.98
CA MET A 65 13.40 4.28 1.78
C MET A 65 14.10 4.51 0.45
N LYS A 66 13.36 4.68 -0.65
CA LYS A 66 13.91 5.02 -1.97
C LYS A 66 14.78 6.27 -1.92
N GLN A 67 14.34 7.32 -1.23
CA GLN A 67 15.12 8.57 -1.08
C GLN A 67 16.39 8.37 -0.24
N LEU A 68 16.30 7.58 0.84
CA LEU A 68 17.42 7.34 1.76
C LEU A 68 18.51 6.45 1.16
N THR A 69 18.12 5.44 0.37
CA THR A 69 19.03 4.44 -0.20
C THR A 69 19.50 4.81 -1.61
N GLY A 70 18.68 5.51 -2.40
CA GLY A 70 18.98 5.86 -3.78
C GLY A 70 19.77 7.16 -3.97
N ALA A 71 19.87 8.01 -2.94
CA ALA A 71 20.60 9.27 -3.01
C ALA A 71 22.09 9.12 -2.61
N SER A 72 22.92 10.05 -3.08
CA SER A 72 24.34 10.17 -2.71
C SER A 72 24.73 11.61 -2.38
N GLY A 73 25.85 11.78 -1.66
CA GLY A 73 26.40 13.11 -1.36
C GLY A 73 25.42 14.03 -0.61
N PRO A 74 25.34 15.33 -0.97
CA PRO A 74 24.47 16.29 -0.30
C PRO A 74 22.98 15.91 -0.32
N ALA A 75 22.51 15.25 -1.39
CA ALA A 75 21.11 14.83 -1.49
C ALA A 75 20.77 13.75 -0.44
N LYS A 76 21.70 12.84 -0.16
CA LYS A 76 21.52 11.82 0.89
C LYS A 76 21.48 12.46 2.28
N ALA A 77 22.37 13.41 2.55
CA ALA A 77 22.37 14.14 3.83
C ALA A 77 21.03 14.87 4.05
N ALA A 78 20.50 15.53 3.01
CA ALA A 78 19.20 16.19 3.09
C ALA A 78 18.03 15.22 3.30
N ALA A 79 18.05 14.04 2.67
CA ALA A 79 17.02 13.01 2.89
C ALA A 79 17.05 12.45 4.32
N ILE A 80 18.25 12.20 4.86
CA ILE A 80 18.44 11.78 6.26
C ILE A 80 17.93 12.85 7.22
N ASP A 81 18.27 14.12 6.99
CA ASP A 81 17.85 15.22 7.86
C ASP A 81 16.31 15.37 7.91
N ARG A 82 15.64 15.31 6.75
CA ARG A 82 14.17 15.32 6.67
C ARG A 82 13.56 14.13 7.42
N TYR A 83 14.11 12.93 7.25
CA TYR A 83 13.62 11.73 7.93
C TYR A 83 13.80 11.81 9.45
N LEU A 84 14.97 12.25 9.94
CA LEU A 84 15.21 12.42 11.37
C LEU A 84 14.32 13.53 11.96
N THR A 85 14.04 14.58 11.19
CA THR A 85 13.10 15.64 11.59
C THR A 85 11.68 15.10 11.72
N LEU A 86 11.22 14.25 10.79
CA LEU A 86 9.93 13.56 10.90
C LEU A 86 9.84 12.74 12.20
N LEU A 87 10.86 11.93 12.51
CA LEU A 87 10.89 11.12 13.74
C LEU A 87 10.85 11.99 15.00
N LYS A 88 11.62 13.09 15.03
CA LYS A 88 11.61 14.04 16.16
C LYS A 88 10.28 14.76 16.33
N SER A 89 9.50 14.89 15.26
CA SER A 89 8.24 15.64 15.27
C SER A 89 7.12 14.95 16.05
N GLY A 90 7.16 13.61 16.21
CA GLY A 90 6.07 12.88 16.86
C GLY A 90 4.69 13.26 16.29
N GLY A 91 3.69 13.43 17.16
CA GLY A 91 2.35 13.90 16.78
C GLY A 91 2.16 15.42 16.83
N SER A 92 3.21 16.22 16.61
CA SER A 92 3.16 17.68 16.76
C SER A 92 2.36 18.42 15.69
N ASP A 93 2.01 17.78 14.58
CA ASP A 93 1.27 18.38 13.47
C ASP A 93 0.45 17.31 12.71
N HIS A 94 -0.35 17.74 11.74
CA HIS A 94 -1.17 16.86 10.91
C HIS A 94 -0.29 15.88 10.10
N PRO A 95 -0.62 14.56 10.05
CA PRO A 95 0.23 13.55 9.40
C PRO A 95 0.62 13.87 7.95
N MET A 96 -0.33 14.40 7.15
CA MET A 96 -0.06 14.80 5.76
C MET A 96 1.00 15.91 5.67
N THR A 97 0.95 16.88 6.58
CA THR A 97 1.94 17.98 6.63
C THR A 97 3.31 17.44 7.02
N LEU A 98 3.37 16.56 8.01
CA LEU A 98 4.62 15.92 8.45
C LEU A 98 5.26 15.09 7.34
N LEU A 99 4.46 14.28 6.63
CA LEU A 99 4.93 13.49 5.49
C LEU A 99 5.44 14.39 4.35
N GLN A 100 4.73 15.47 4.02
CA GLN A 100 5.17 16.41 2.98
C GLN A 100 6.51 17.04 3.35
N ARG A 101 6.70 17.48 4.60
CA ARG A 101 7.99 17.98 5.10
C ARG A 101 9.10 16.93 5.04
N ALA A 102 8.76 15.65 5.18
CA ALA A 102 9.70 14.53 5.05
C ALA A 102 10.06 14.23 3.58
N GLY A 103 9.36 14.80 2.61
CA GLY A 103 9.54 14.55 1.18
C GLY A 103 8.57 13.51 0.59
N VAL A 104 7.45 13.24 1.27
CA VAL A 104 6.38 12.36 0.80
C VAL A 104 5.09 13.15 0.59
N ASP A 105 4.68 13.30 -0.66
CA ASP A 105 3.40 13.90 -1.02
C ASP A 105 2.42 12.82 -1.49
N LEU A 106 1.48 12.43 -0.62
CA LEU A 106 0.47 11.41 -0.91
C LEU A 106 -0.62 11.89 -1.90
N SER A 107 -0.63 13.18 -2.29
CA SER A 107 -1.47 13.65 -3.41
C SER A 107 -0.90 13.31 -4.78
N ARG A 108 0.32 12.77 -4.81
CA ARG A 108 1.06 12.46 -6.03
C ARG A 108 1.21 10.94 -6.20
N PRO A 109 1.43 10.44 -7.44
CA PRO A 109 1.53 9.00 -7.69
C PRO A 109 2.85 8.38 -7.18
N GLU A 110 3.89 9.17 -6.91
CA GLU A 110 5.24 8.70 -6.59
C GLU A 110 5.29 7.75 -5.38
N PRO A 111 4.59 7.99 -4.26
CA PRO A 111 4.62 7.06 -3.14
C PRO A 111 4.09 5.66 -3.49
N VAL A 112 3.04 5.58 -4.30
CA VAL A 112 2.51 4.29 -4.77
C VAL A 112 3.46 3.65 -5.77
N ARG A 113 4.05 4.44 -6.69
CA ARG A 113 5.05 3.94 -7.64
C ARG A 113 6.29 3.36 -6.95
N ALA A 114 6.73 3.97 -5.85
CA ALA A 114 7.86 3.44 -5.06
C ALA A 114 7.58 2.02 -4.53
N VAL A 115 6.34 1.71 -4.16
CA VAL A 115 5.94 0.35 -3.76
C VAL A 115 6.02 -0.61 -4.94
N VAL A 116 5.48 -0.19 -6.10
CA VAL A 116 5.48 -1.01 -7.32
C VAL A 116 6.90 -1.32 -7.76
N GLU A 117 7.79 -0.32 -7.79
CA GLU A 117 9.21 -0.50 -8.14
C GLU A 117 9.93 -1.45 -7.17
N GLN A 118 9.65 -1.34 -5.87
CA GLN A 118 10.23 -2.24 -4.87
C GLN A 118 9.75 -3.68 -5.09
N LEU A 119 8.46 -3.88 -5.35
CA LEU A 119 7.90 -5.19 -5.65
C LEU A 119 8.51 -5.77 -6.93
N ASP A 120 8.58 -5.00 -8.00
CA ASP A 120 9.14 -5.38 -9.30
C ASP A 120 10.60 -5.84 -9.15
N THR A 121 11.41 -5.09 -8.39
CA THR A 121 12.81 -5.45 -8.10
C THR A 121 12.90 -6.78 -7.37
N LEU A 122 12.04 -7.01 -6.37
CA LEU A 122 12.07 -8.23 -5.55
C LEU A 122 11.59 -9.45 -6.35
N VAL A 123 10.53 -9.31 -7.15
CA VAL A 123 10.02 -10.38 -8.01
C VAL A 123 11.02 -10.73 -9.10
N THR A 124 11.58 -9.74 -9.80
CA THR A 124 12.63 -9.97 -10.81
C THR A 124 13.82 -10.72 -10.23
N ARG A 125 14.25 -10.34 -9.01
CA ARG A 125 15.33 -11.04 -8.32
C ARG A 125 14.94 -12.48 -7.98
N LEU A 126 13.73 -12.71 -7.48
CA LEU A 126 13.24 -14.05 -7.16
C LEU A 126 13.23 -14.95 -8.41
N GLU A 127 12.73 -14.45 -9.53
CA GLU A 127 12.71 -15.18 -10.81
C GLU A 127 14.12 -15.56 -11.28
N HIS A 128 15.07 -14.63 -11.17
CA HIS A 128 16.47 -14.91 -11.50
C HIS A 128 17.05 -16.04 -10.65
N GLU A 129 16.83 -16.01 -9.33
CA GLU A 129 17.35 -17.03 -8.41
C GLU A 129 16.70 -18.41 -8.61
N ILE A 130 15.41 -18.45 -8.96
CA ILE A 130 14.74 -19.73 -9.28
C ILE A 130 15.32 -20.32 -10.57
N ASN A 131 15.48 -19.52 -11.61
CA ASN A 131 15.98 -20.00 -12.91
C ASN A 131 17.46 -20.40 -12.87
N SER A 132 18.27 -19.72 -12.04
CA SER A 132 19.69 -20.04 -11.88
C SER A 132 19.92 -21.38 -11.15
N GLN A 133 19.01 -21.77 -10.25
CA GLN A 133 19.04 -23.06 -9.56
C GLN A 133 18.57 -24.23 -10.42
N VAL A 134 17.61 -24.00 -11.33
CA VAL A 134 17.11 -25.02 -12.26
C VAL A 134 18.12 -25.34 -13.39
N SER A 135 19.05 -24.42 -13.66
CA SER A 135 20.09 -24.59 -14.68
C SER A 135 21.38 -25.27 -14.18
N ARG A 136 21.41 -25.74 -12.93
CA ARG A 136 22.48 -26.56 -12.34
C ARG A 136 22.03 -28.00 -12.18
#